data_AF-A0A7I8JNW7-F1
#
_entry.id   AF-A0A7I8JNW7-F1
#
_cell.length_a   1.000
_cell.length_b   1.000
_cell.length_c   1.000
_cell.angle_alpha   90.00
_cell.angle_beta   90.00
_cell.angle_gamma   90.00
#
_symmetry.space_group_name_H-M   'P 1'
#
loop_
_entity.id
_entity.type
_entity.pdbx_description
1 polymer ?
#
loop_
_entity_poly.entity_id
_entity_poly.type
_entity_poly.pdbx_seq_one_letter_code
_entity_poly.pdbx_strand_id
1 'polypeptide(L)'
;MSYDDVEIEDMEWNEELQAFTYACPCGDIFQITREELRTGEEIARCPSCSLYITVIYNQEDFADAPEKEKEKGMKPPSSSLSPSPKRRFVLLRVRVRVRVVLMASVPRPIVSTRLRLFIRAV
;
A
#
# COMPACT_ATOMS: atom_id res chain seq x y z
N MET A 1 -23.18 -13.95 -16.17
CA MET A 1 -23.95 -13.23 -15.15
C MET A 1 -22.94 -12.87 -14.07
N SER A 2 -22.43 -11.63 -14.07
CA SER A 2 -21.57 -11.08 -13.03
C SER A 2 -22.37 -10.96 -11.73
N TYR A 3 -21.70 -11.10 -10.58
CA TYR A 3 -22.39 -11.11 -9.29
C TYR A 3 -22.80 -9.71 -8.86
N ASP A 4 -21.89 -8.74 -8.91
CA ASP A 4 -22.15 -7.34 -8.59
C ASP A 4 -21.19 -6.44 -9.40
N ASP A 5 -21.65 -5.24 -9.72
CA ASP A 5 -20.84 -4.13 -10.20
C ASP A 5 -20.40 -3.25 -9.03
N VAL A 6 -19.10 -2.95 -8.97
CA VAL A 6 -18.47 -2.19 -7.88
C VAL A 6 -17.62 -1.09 -8.47
N GLU A 7 -17.77 0.13 -7.96
CA GLU A 7 -16.95 1.27 -8.39
C GLU A 7 -15.54 1.15 -7.83
N ILE A 8 -14.54 1.53 -8.64
CA ILE A 8 -13.12 1.48 -8.23
C ILE A 8 -12.82 2.33 -6.99
N GLU A 9 -13.63 3.36 -6.72
CA GLU A 9 -13.52 4.24 -5.55
C GLU A 9 -13.88 3.54 -4.22
N ASP A 10 -14.69 2.48 -4.28
CA ASP A 10 -15.09 1.68 -3.12
C ASP A 10 -14.09 0.53 -2.82
N MET A 11 -13.10 0.32 -3.68
CA MET A 11 -12.07 -0.70 -3.48
C MET A 11 -10.88 -0.15 -2.69
N GLU A 12 -10.24 -1.02 -1.89
CA GLU A 12 -9.06 -0.63 -1.12
C GLU A 12 -7.79 -0.88 -1.94
N TRP A 13 -7.02 0.18 -2.20
CA TRP A 13 -5.72 0.09 -2.88
C TRP A 13 -4.64 -0.44 -1.94
N ASN A 14 -3.97 -1.53 -2.34
CA ASN A 14 -2.82 -2.06 -1.65
C ASN A 14 -1.53 -1.76 -2.43
N GLU A 15 -0.68 -0.88 -1.88
CA GLU A 15 0.60 -0.48 -2.50
C GLU A 15 1.61 -1.64 -2.60
N GLU A 16 1.59 -2.59 -1.66
CA GLU A 16 2.53 -3.72 -1.64
C GLU A 16 2.24 -4.71 -2.77
N LEU A 17 0.96 -4.90 -3.10
CA LEU A 17 0.50 -5.82 -4.13
C LEU A 17 0.19 -5.12 -5.47
N GLN A 18 0.18 -3.79 -5.48
CA GLN A 18 -0.24 -2.95 -6.61
C GLN A 18 -1.62 -3.36 -7.17
N ALA A 19 -2.52 -3.73 -6.26
CA ALA A 19 -3.83 -4.27 -6.59
C ALA A 19 -4.93 -3.62 -5.74
N PHE A 20 -6.11 -3.49 -6.35
CA PHE A 20 -7.34 -3.11 -5.67
C PHE A 20 -7.97 -4.35 -5.05
N THR A 21 -8.42 -4.20 -3.81
CA THR A 21 -8.92 -5.29 -2.98
C THR A 21 -10.34 -5.01 -2.51
N TYR A 22 -11.20 -6.03 -2.54
CA TYR A 22 -12.60 -5.93 -2.10
C TYR A 22 -13.06 -7.19 -1.35
N ALA A 23 -13.87 -7.04 -0.31
CA ALA A 23 -14.27 -8.16 0.54
C ALA A 23 -15.25 -9.11 -0.17
N CYS A 24 -14.90 -10.39 -0.30
CA CYS A 24 -15.81 -11.41 -0.81
C CYS A 24 -16.69 -11.98 0.31
N PRO A 25 -17.99 -12.25 0.06
CA PRO A 25 -18.87 -12.90 1.04
C PRO A 25 -18.42 -14.33 1.42
N CYS A 26 -17.47 -14.89 0.68
CA CYS A 26 -16.83 -16.17 0.96
C CYS A 26 -15.79 -16.13 2.09
N GLY A 27 -15.36 -14.93 2.51
CA GLY A 27 -14.31 -14.74 3.52
C GLY A 27 -12.90 -14.47 2.95
N ASP A 28 -12.76 -14.48 1.62
CA ASP A 28 -11.55 -14.08 0.91
C ASP A 28 -11.70 -12.69 0.30
N ILE A 29 -10.73 -12.28 -0.53
CA ILE A 29 -10.62 -10.93 -1.07
C ILE A 29 -10.56 -11.03 -2.60
N PHE A 30 -11.41 -10.26 -3.28
CA PHE A 30 -11.28 -10.02 -4.71
C PHE A 30 -10.07 -9.14 -4.95
N GLN A 31 -9.24 -9.51 -5.91
CA GLN A 31 -8.03 -8.79 -6.26
C GLN A 31 -8.01 -8.50 -7.76
N ILE A 32 -7.59 -7.28 -8.11
CA ILE A 32 -7.39 -6.83 -9.49
C ILE A 32 -6.22 -5.85 -9.54
N THR A 33 -5.32 -6.03 -10.50
CA THR A 33 -4.14 -5.17 -10.64
C THR A 33 -4.47 -3.89 -11.41
N ARG A 34 -3.71 -2.82 -11.17
CA ARG A 34 -3.82 -1.59 -11.98
C ARG A 34 -3.49 -1.86 -13.46
N GLU A 35 -2.61 -2.83 -13.74
CA GLU A 35 -2.20 -3.18 -15.09
C GLU A 35 -3.34 -3.84 -15.88
N GLU A 36 -4.12 -4.70 -15.22
CA GLU A 36 -5.34 -5.30 -15.79
C GLU A 36 -6.37 -4.21 -16.14
N LEU A 37 -6.63 -3.28 -15.22
CA LEU A 37 -7.54 -2.15 -15.47
C LEU A 37 -7.06 -1.28 -16.65
N ARG A 38 -5.75 -1.02 -16.76
CA ARG A 38 -5.17 -0.28 -17.89
C ARG A 38 -5.31 -0.99 -19.23
N THR A 39 -5.35 -2.32 -19.21
CA THR A 39 -5.52 -3.15 -20.41
C THR A 39 -7.00 -3.27 -20.81
N GLY A 40 -7.92 -2.84 -19.94
CA GLY A 40 -9.36 -2.98 -20.14
C GLY A 40 -9.97 -4.22 -19.47
N GLU A 41 -9.19 -4.95 -18.66
CA GLU A 41 -9.68 -6.10 -17.91
C GLU A 41 -10.21 -5.62 -16.56
N GLU A 42 -11.54 -5.57 -16.46
CA GLU A 42 -12.29 -5.05 -15.31
C GLU A 42 -12.85 -6.15 -14.39
N ILE A 43 -12.37 -7.38 -14.56
CA ILE A 43 -12.91 -8.56 -13.89
C ILE A 43 -12.04 -8.88 -12.67
N ALA A 44 -12.49 -8.48 -11.48
CA ALA A 44 -11.78 -8.85 -10.25
C ALA A 44 -12.12 -10.30 -9.86
N ARG A 45 -11.08 -11.08 -9.56
CA ARG A 45 -11.20 -12.52 -9.29
C ARG A 45 -10.88 -12.82 -7.83
N CYS A 46 -11.63 -13.75 -7.23
CA CYS A 46 -11.35 -14.26 -5.91
C CYS A 46 -10.51 -15.56 -6.02
N PRO A 47 -9.42 -15.74 -5.24
CA PRO A 47 -8.60 -16.95 -5.31
C PRO A 47 -9.30 -18.20 -4.75
N SER A 48 -10.27 -18.03 -3.86
CA SER A 48 -10.98 -19.15 -3.22
C SER A 48 -12.37 -19.41 -3.79
N CYS A 49 -12.89 -18.48 -4.58
CA CYS A 49 -14.20 -18.60 -5.21
C CYS A 49 -14.06 -18.42 -6.72
N SER A 50 -14.80 -19.22 -7.49
CA SER A 50 -14.95 -19.00 -8.95
C SER A 50 -15.86 -17.80 -9.27
N LEU A 51 -16.04 -16.90 -8.31
CA LEU A 51 -16.86 -15.70 -8.41
C LEU A 51 -16.02 -14.58 -9.03
N TYR A 52 -16.72 -13.67 -9.71
CA TYR A 52 -16.13 -12.47 -10.27
C TYR A 52 -17.10 -11.30 -10.15
N ILE A 53 -16.53 -10.12 -9.91
CA ILE A 53 -17.24 -8.84 -9.89
C ILE A 53 -16.72 -7.99 -11.04
N THR A 54 -17.58 -7.11 -11.55
CA THR A 54 -17.22 -6.15 -12.60
C THR A 54 -16.84 -4.83 -11.93
N VAL A 55 -15.63 -4.35 -12.18
CA VAL A 55 -15.12 -3.10 -11.62
C VAL A 55 -15.47 -1.97 -12.58
N ILE A 56 -16.30 -1.02 -12.13
CA ILE A 56 -16.62 0.17 -12.90
C ILE A 56 -15.51 1.21 -12.64
N TYR A 57 -14.85 1.64 -13.72
CA TYR A 57 -13.80 2.66 -13.67
C TYR A 57 -13.88 3.56 -14.90
N ASN A 58 -13.41 4.81 -14.80
CA ASN A 58 -13.22 5.64 -15.98
C ASN A 58 -11.79 5.45 -16.49
N GLN A 59 -11.65 5.22 -17.79
CA GLN A 59 -10.33 5.10 -18.43
C GLN A 59 -9.51 6.39 -18.31
N GLU A 60 -10.17 7.54 -18.16
CA GLU A 60 -9.53 8.85 -17.91
C GLU A 60 -8.81 8.93 -16.55
N ASP A 61 -9.21 8.16 -15.54
CA ASP A 61 -8.55 8.13 -14.23
C ASP A 61 -7.19 7.39 -14.26
N PHE A 62 -7.00 6.50 -15.23
CA PHE A 62 -5.78 5.69 -15.37
C PHE A 62 -4.93 6.10 -16.59
N ALA A 63 -5.49 6.86 -17.51
CA ALA A 63 -4.79 7.48 -18.62
C ALA A 63 -4.19 8.79 -18.14
N ASP A 64 -2.88 8.78 -17.84
CA ASP A 64 -2.09 9.96 -17.48
C ASP A 64 -2.04 10.97 -18.67
N ALA A 65 -3.14 11.68 -18.94
CA ALA A 65 -3.20 12.81 -19.87
C ALA A 65 -3.54 14.09 -19.09
N PRO A 66 -2.83 15.21 -19.30
CA PRO A 66 -2.99 16.41 -18.50
C PRO A 66 -4.35 17.09 -18.74
N GLU A 67 -5.10 17.26 -17.65
CA GLU A 67 -6.23 18.17 -17.37
C GLU A 67 -7.37 18.24 -18.38
N LYS A 68 -8.59 17.84 -17.94
CA LYS A 68 -9.77 18.74 -17.88
C LYS A 68 -10.68 18.39 -16.71
N GLU A 69 -11.01 19.41 -15.92
CA GLU A 69 -11.93 19.38 -14.79
C GLU A 69 -13.27 18.72 -15.13
N LYS A 70 -13.70 17.76 -14.31
CA LYS A 70 -15.11 17.40 -14.16
C LYS A 70 -15.47 17.29 -12.68
N GLU A 71 -16.06 18.37 -12.17
CA GLU A 71 -16.97 18.29 -11.04
C GLU A 71 -18.21 17.46 -11.42
N LYS A 72 -18.36 16.28 -10.82
CA LYS A 72 -19.62 15.65 -10.35
C LYS A 72 -19.19 14.60 -9.32
N GLY A 73 -19.75 14.45 -8.13
CA GLY A 73 -20.92 15.03 -7.52
C GLY A 73 -21.30 14.10 -6.37
N MET A 74 -20.95 14.50 -5.15
CA MET A 74 -21.66 14.26 -3.89
C MET A 74 -22.60 13.03 -3.81
N LYS A 75 -22.22 12.03 -2.99
CA LYS A 75 -23.00 11.60 -1.80
C LYS A 75 -22.26 10.57 -0.91
N PRO A 76 -22.23 10.75 0.42
CA PRO A 76 -22.22 9.65 1.39
C PRO A 76 -23.68 9.25 1.71
N PRO A 77 -24.01 8.20 2.50
CA PRO A 77 -23.16 7.29 3.28
C PRO A 77 -23.50 5.79 3.08
N SER A 78 -22.88 4.95 3.92
CA SER A 78 -23.20 3.55 4.25
C SER A 78 -22.59 2.52 3.30
N SER A 79 -21.62 1.72 3.73
CA SER A 79 -21.86 0.73 4.77
C SER A 79 -20.55 0.35 5.43
N SER A 80 -20.51 0.52 6.74
CA SER A 80 -19.56 -0.12 7.60
C SER A 80 -19.77 -1.63 7.53
N LEU A 81 -19.07 -2.31 6.63
CA LEU A 81 -18.78 -3.72 6.80
C LEU A 81 -17.27 -3.90 6.74
N SER A 82 -16.66 -3.70 7.90
CA SER A 82 -15.37 -4.31 8.18
C SER A 82 -15.64 -5.77 8.56
N PRO A 83 -15.07 -6.72 7.81
CA PRO A 83 -14.62 -7.94 8.45
C PRO A 83 -13.15 -8.12 8.10
N SER A 84 -12.29 -7.59 8.95
CA SER A 84 -11.01 -8.24 9.16
C SER A 84 -10.73 -8.33 10.65
N PRO A 85 -10.40 -9.54 11.13
CA PRO A 85 -10.29 -9.82 12.54
C PRO A 85 -9.12 -9.01 13.09
N LYS A 86 -9.43 -8.05 13.96
CA LYS A 86 -8.44 -7.48 14.87
C LYS A 86 -7.93 -8.63 15.73
N ARG A 87 -6.90 -9.34 15.26
CA ARG A 87 -6.07 -10.20 16.10
C ARG A 87 -5.61 -9.28 17.22
N ARG A 88 -6.22 -9.47 18.40
CA ARG A 88 -5.77 -8.90 19.65
C ARG A 88 -4.37 -9.46 19.88
N PHE A 89 -3.38 -8.81 19.30
CA PHE A 89 -2.00 -8.99 19.70
C PHE A 89 -1.96 -8.45 21.11
N VAL A 90 -2.01 -9.37 22.08
CA VAL A 90 -1.74 -9.06 23.47
C VAL A 90 -0.29 -8.56 23.47
N LEU A 91 -0.11 -7.24 23.40
CA LEU A 91 1.16 -6.61 23.72
C LEU A 91 1.39 -6.86 25.21
N LEU A 92 1.99 -8.01 25.50
CA LEU A 92 2.61 -8.30 26.77
C LEU A 92 3.70 -7.22 26.94
N ARG A 93 3.36 -6.18 27.70
CA ARG A 93 4.29 -5.10 28.08
C ARG A 93 5.40 -5.68 28.95
N VAL A 94 6.40 -6.29 28.32
CA VAL A 94 7.66 -6.63 29.00
C VAL A 94 8.40 -5.32 29.23
N ARG A 95 8.27 -4.76 30.45
CA ARG A 95 9.07 -3.62 30.90
C ARG A 95 10.51 -4.09 31.11
N VAL A 96 11.34 -4.01 30.08
CA VAL A 96 12.80 -4.13 30.24
C VAL A 96 13.29 -2.82 30.86
N ARG A 97 13.59 -2.83 32.16
CA ARG A 97 14.31 -1.74 32.83
C ARG A 97 15.77 -1.78 32.38
N VAL A 98 16.11 -1.03 31.33
CA VAL A 98 17.51 -0.76 30.98
C VAL A 98 18.05 0.25 31.99
N ARG A 99 18.91 -0.23 32.90
CA ARG A 99 19.62 0.61 33.86
C ARG A 99 20.81 1.23 33.11
N VAL A 100 20.64 2.47 32.65
CA VAL A 100 21.72 3.30 32.11
C VAL A 100 22.69 3.59 33.25
N VAL A 101 23.83 2.91 33.29
CA VAL A 101 25.00 3.39 34.05
C VAL A 101 25.83 4.19 33.07
N LEU A 102 25.50 5.48 33.03
CA LEU A 102 26.32 6.54 32.48
C LEU A 102 27.62 6.60 33.29
N MET A 103 28.74 6.11 32.76
CA MET A 103 30.06 6.52 33.24
C MET A 103 30.97 6.78 32.05
N ALA A 104 31.10 8.09 31.81
CA ALA A 104 32.15 8.77 31.09
C ALA A 104 33.49 8.02 30.98
N SER A 105 34.06 8.00 29.77
CA SER A 105 35.50 8.16 29.58
C SER A 105 35.80 8.56 28.14
N VAL A 106 35.95 9.88 27.95
CA VAL A 106 36.69 10.45 26.85
C VAL A 106 38.17 10.12 27.06
N PRO A 107 38.90 9.76 26.00
CA PRO A 107 40.09 10.57 25.70
C PRO A 107 40.20 10.91 24.20
N ARG A 108 40.40 12.20 23.93
CA ARG A 108 41.04 12.75 22.72
C ARG A 108 42.56 12.44 22.78
N PRO A 109 43.37 12.96 21.85
CA PRO A 109 43.45 12.79 20.38
C PRO A 109 44.83 12.17 20.02
N ILE A 110 45.22 12.00 18.74
CA ILE A 110 46.57 12.25 18.18
C ILE A 110 46.53 12.07 16.65
N VAL A 111 46.67 13.20 15.96
CA VAL A 111 47.41 13.47 14.71
C VAL A 111 47.86 12.27 13.87
N SER A 112 47.43 12.19 12.60
CA SER A 112 48.35 11.82 11.52
C SER A 112 47.88 12.29 10.14
N THR A 113 48.49 13.41 9.73
CA THR A 113 49.19 13.57 8.45
C THR A 113 48.43 13.30 7.14
N ARG A 114 48.13 14.42 6.48
CA ARG A 114 48.30 14.66 5.03
C ARG A 114 48.96 13.52 4.27
N LEU A 115 48.30 13.06 3.20
CA LEU A 115 49.02 12.88 1.94
C LEU A 115 48.13 13.28 0.75
N ARG A 116 48.27 14.55 0.37
CA ARG A 116 48.16 14.93 -1.03
C ARG A 116 49.40 14.36 -1.74
N LEU A 117 49.18 13.54 -2.76
CA LEU A 117 50.11 13.29 -3.87
C LEU A 117 49.16 13.03 -5.06
N PHE A 118 48.88 13.98 -5.96
CA PHE A 118 49.74 14.53 -7.02
C PHE A 118 50.44 13.45 -7.86
N ILE A 119 50.47 13.70 -9.19
CA ILE A 119 51.07 12.95 -10.32
C ILE A 119 49.97 12.19 -11.10
N ARG A 120 49.38 12.70 -12.21
CA ARG A 120 49.91 13.07 -13.56
C ARG A 120 50.82 12.01 -14.20
N ALA A 121 50.25 11.17 -15.06
CA ALA A 121 50.88 10.40 -16.16
C ALA A 121 49.77 9.50 -16.72
N VAL A 122 49.45 9.38 -18.00
CA VAL A 122 49.99 9.78 -19.32
C VAL A 122 48.78 9.89 -20.25
#